data_AF-A0A6B2MCE0-F1
#
_entry.id   AF-A0A6B2MCE0-F1
#
_cell.length_a   1.000
_cell.length_b   1.000
_cell.length_c   1.000
_cell.angle_alpha   90.00
_cell.angle_beta   90.00
_cell.angle_gamma   90.00
#
_symmetry.space_group_name_H-M   'P 1'
#
loop_
_entity.id
_entity.type
_entity.pdbx_description
1 polymer ?
#
loop_
_entity_poly.entity_id
_entity_poly.type
_entity_poly.pdbx_seq_one_letter_code
_entity_poly.pdbx_strand_id
1 'polypeptide(L)'
;MDLKTYLSAERGRLVALSRAIGAHASDVSRWASGERPVPIPFGLPIERATDGQVTRPEMFSAQVIERVWPELTELAKRKPKGAK
;
A
#
# COMPACT_ATOMS: atom_id res chain seq x y z
N MET A 1 -5.72 6.01 -1.18
CA MET A 1 -6.81 5.06 -1.49
C MET A 1 -6.44 3.71 -0.90
N ASP A 2 -7.39 2.93 -0.38
CA ASP A 2 -7.06 1.58 0.11
C ASP A 2 -6.86 0.56 -1.03
N LEU A 3 -6.17 -0.54 -0.72
CA LEU A 3 -5.83 -1.58 -1.70
C LEU A 3 -7.08 -2.19 -2.34
N LYS A 4 -8.17 -2.36 -1.58
CA LYS A 4 -9.42 -2.95 -2.07
C LYS A 4 -10.08 -2.08 -3.13
N THR A 5 -10.14 -0.78 -2.87
CA THR A 5 -10.70 0.23 -3.77
C THR A 5 -9.88 0.31 -5.05
N TYR A 6 -8.55 0.32 -4.94
CA TYR A 6 -7.65 0.32 -6.10
C TYR A 6 -7.89 -0.88 -7.02
N LEU A 7 -7.99 -2.08 -6.43
CA LEU A 7 -8.21 -3.33 -7.16
C LEU A 7 -9.61 -3.43 -7.78
N SER A 8 -10.62 -2.84 -7.13
CA SER A 8 -12.01 -2.89 -7.60
C SER A 8 -12.30 -1.88 -8.72
N ALA A 9 -11.47 -0.84 -8.85
CA ALA A 9 -11.69 0.23 -9.81
C ALA A 9 -11.48 -0.18 -11.28
N GLU A 10 -10.82 -1.32 -11.57
CA GLU A 10 -10.70 -1.82 -12.94
C GLU A 10 -10.51 -3.34 -12.98
N ARG A 11 -11.21 -4.00 -13.90
CA ARG A 11 -11.11 -5.45 -14.08
C ARG A 11 -9.70 -5.83 -14.53
N GLY A 12 -9.07 -6.75 -13.82
CA GLY A 12 -7.73 -7.26 -14.15
C GLY A 12 -6.60 -6.65 -13.32
N ARG A 13 -6.84 -5.57 -12.57
CA ARG A 13 -5.83 -4.94 -11.70
C ARG A 13 -5.24 -5.90 -10.67
N LEU A 14 -6.04 -6.82 -10.15
CA LEU A 14 -5.54 -7.84 -9.23
C LEU A 14 -4.41 -8.66 -9.86
N VAL A 15 -4.65 -9.20 -11.06
CA VAL A 15 -3.64 -10.00 -11.77
C VAL A 15 -2.44 -9.14 -12.19
N ALA A 16 -2.69 -7.91 -12.64
CA ALA A 16 -1.63 -6.98 -13.04
C ALA A 16 -0.72 -6.62 -11.86
N LEU A 17 -1.31 -6.22 -10.72
CA LEU A 17 -0.58 -5.87 -9.50
C LEU A 17 0.19 -7.07 -8.96
N SER A 18 -0.44 -8.24 -8.88
CA SER A 18 0.21 -9.48 -8.44
C SER A 18 1.46 -9.80 -9.26
N ARG A 19 1.39 -9.68 -10.59
CA ARG A 19 2.54 -9.86 -11.48
C ARG A 19 3.61 -8.80 -11.26
N ALA A 20 3.21 -7.53 -11.13
CA ALA A 20 4.13 -6.42 -10.95
C ALA A 20 4.95 -6.52 -9.65
N ILE A 21 4.36 -7.05 -8.58
CA ILE A 21 5.04 -7.18 -7.27
C ILE A 21 5.57 -8.60 -6.99
N GLY A 22 5.39 -9.54 -7.93
CA GLY A 22 5.81 -10.93 -7.75
C GLY A 22 5.05 -11.70 -6.65
N ALA A 23 3.79 -11.34 -6.38
CA ALA A 23 2.94 -12.00 -5.39
C ALA A 23 1.90 -12.91 -6.06
N HIS A 24 1.40 -13.90 -5.32
CA HIS A 24 0.29 -14.71 -5.80
C HIS A 24 -1.04 -13.93 -5.76
N ALA A 25 -1.87 -14.08 -6.80
CA ALA A 25 -3.17 -13.41 -6.92
C ALA A 25 -4.07 -13.62 -5.70
N SER A 26 -4.11 -14.84 -5.17
CA SER A 26 -4.90 -15.15 -3.98
C SER A 26 -4.39 -14.45 -2.72
N ASP A 27 -3.08 -14.26 -2.58
CA ASP A 27 -2.52 -13.53 -1.42
C ASP A 27 -2.89 -12.05 -1.50
N VAL A 28 -2.73 -11.43 -2.67
CA VAL A 28 -3.14 -10.04 -2.89
C VAL A 28 -4.64 -9.86 -2.63
N SER A 29 -5.47 -10.82 -3.04
CA SER A 29 -6.90 -10.82 -2.73
C SER A 29 -7.18 -10.86 -1.23
N ARG A 30 -6.47 -11.71 -0.48
CA ARG A 30 -6.60 -11.81 0.99
C ARG A 30 -6.10 -10.57 1.71
N TRP A 31 -5.10 -9.88 1.17
CA TRP A 31 -4.65 -8.60 1.69
C TRP A 31 -5.71 -7.52 1.50
N ALA A 32 -6.31 -7.46 0.30
CA ALA A 32 -7.36 -6.50 0.00
C ALA A 32 -8.66 -6.74 0.78
N SER A 33 -8.99 -7.99 1.11
CA SER A 33 -10.15 -8.30 1.95
C SER A 33 -9.91 -8.04 3.45
N GLY A 34 -8.66 -7.85 3.86
CA GLY A 34 -8.27 -7.76 5.27
C GLY A 34 -8.19 -9.11 5.99
N GLU A 35 -8.36 -10.23 5.28
CA GLU A 35 -8.20 -11.59 5.84
C GLU A 35 -6.75 -11.81 6.32
N ARG A 36 -5.78 -11.22 5.63
CA ARG A 36 -4.37 -11.22 6.04
C ARG A 36 -3.78 -9.81 5.90
N PRO A 37 -2.91 -9.37 6.82
CA PRO A 37 -2.19 -8.12 6.62
C PRO A 37 -1.23 -8.23 5.43
N VAL A 38 -0.98 -7.11 4.76
CA VAL A 38 0.09 -7.00 3.75
C VAL A 38 1.44 -7.26 4.45
N PRO A 39 2.29 -8.17 3.96
CA PRO A 39 3.62 -8.34 4.53
C PRO A 39 4.52 -7.15 4.21
N ILE A 40 5.37 -6.76 5.17
CA ILE A 40 6.29 -5.62 5.06
C ILE A 40 7.08 -5.58 3.73
N PRO A 41 7.64 -6.70 3.21
CA PRO A 41 8.37 -6.69 1.94
C PRO A 41 7.57 -6.22 0.72
N PHE A 42 6.23 -6.30 0.75
CA PHE A 42 5.36 -5.89 -0.35
C PHE A 42 4.91 -4.43 -0.27
N GLY A 43 5.12 -3.74 0.85
CA GLY A 43 4.65 -2.36 1.03
C GLY A 43 5.19 -1.39 -0.03
N LEU A 44 6.51 -1.35 -0.21
CA LEU A 44 7.12 -0.47 -1.22
C LEU A 44 6.82 -0.93 -2.67
N PRO A 45 6.89 -2.23 -3.01
CA PRO A 45 6.46 -2.72 -4.33
C PRO A 45 5.03 -2.33 -4.72
N ILE A 46 4.07 -2.46 -3.79
CA ILE A 46 2.67 -2.07 -4.06
C ILE A 46 2.58 -0.56 -4.28
N GLU A 47 3.21 0.25 -3.43
CA GLU A 47 3.17 1.70 -3.59
C GLU A 47 3.75 2.16 -4.93
N ARG A 48 4.85 1.54 -5.38
CA ARG A 48 5.45 1.81 -6.70
C ARG A 48 4.58 1.32 -7.85
N ALA A 49 4.06 0.10 -7.78
CA ALA A 49 3.23 -0.48 -8.83
C ALA A 49 1.87 0.21 -8.99
N THR A 50 1.43 0.94 -7.96
CA THR A 50 0.19 1.73 -7.99
C THR A 50 0.43 3.22 -8.21
N ASP A 51 1.66 3.63 -8.55
CA ASP A 51 2.06 5.04 -8.72
C ASP A 51 1.65 5.93 -7.53
N GLY A 52 1.74 5.39 -6.32
CA GLY A 52 1.36 6.09 -5.09
C GLY A 52 -0.13 6.25 -4.86
N GLN A 53 -1.00 5.61 -5.65
CA GLN A 53 -2.45 5.58 -5.38
C GLN A 53 -2.76 4.82 -4.08
N VAL A 54 -2.02 3.73 -3.84
CA VAL A 54 -2.05 2.98 -2.58
C VAL A 54 -0.72 3.18 -1.88
N THR A 55 -0.73 3.82 -0.71
CA THR A 55 0.51 4.17 0.00
C THR A 55 0.74 3.29 1.23
N ARG A 56 2.01 3.15 1.67
CA ARG A 56 2.37 2.40 2.89
C ARG A 56 1.57 2.86 4.11
N PRO A 57 1.38 4.17 4.41
CA PRO A 57 0.57 4.60 5.54
C PRO A 57 -0.90 4.16 5.49
N GLU A 58 -1.42 3.82 4.31
CA GLU A 58 -2.78 3.28 4.15
C GLU A 58 -2.82 1.75 4.27
N MET A 59 -1.71 1.07 3.99
CA MET A 59 -1.60 -0.40 4.08
C MET A 59 -1.21 -0.91 5.46
N PHE A 60 -0.50 -0.11 6.27
CA PHE A 60 0.09 -0.53 7.54
C PHE A 60 -0.34 0.37 8.69
N SER A 61 -0.38 -0.19 9.91
CA SER A 61 -0.66 0.59 11.11
C SER A 61 0.47 1.56 11.43
N ALA A 62 0.16 2.66 12.15
CA ALA A 62 1.14 3.67 12.53
C ALA A 62 2.35 3.09 13.29
N GLN A 63 2.12 2.08 14.14
CA GLN A 63 3.19 1.38 14.87
C GLN A 63 4.15 0.63 13.94
N VAL A 64 3.63 0.00 12.87
CA VAL A 64 4.48 -0.68 11.88
C VAL A 64 5.25 0.34 11.05
N ILE A 65 4.60 1.43 10.63
CA ILE A 65 5.27 2.52 9.92
C ILE A 65 6.41 3.09 10.75
N GLU A 66 6.16 3.45 12.02
CA GLU A 66 7.19 4.00 12.91
C GLU A 66 8.36 3.04 13.13
N ARG A 67 8.09 1.74 13.23
CA ARG A 67 9.12 0.72 13.48
C ARG A 67 9.94 0.35 12.24
N VAL A 68 9.34 0.37 11.06
CA VAL A 68 9.95 -0.13 9.81
C VAL A 68 10.41 1.00 8.89
N TRP A 69 9.62 2.07 8.80
CA TRP A 69 9.85 3.23 7.93
C TRP A 69 9.65 4.54 8.71
N PRO A 70 10.46 4.81 9.76
CA PRO A 70 10.34 6.02 10.58
C PRO A 70 10.42 7.32 9.75
N GLU A 71 11.12 7.29 8.62
CA GLU A 71 11.23 8.41 7.69
C GLU A 71 9.89 8.86 7.10
N LEU A 72 8.90 7.96 6.97
CA LEU A 72 7.57 8.31 6.48
C LEU A 72 6.78 9.10 7.51
N THR A 73 6.94 8.78 8.79
CA THR A 73 6.34 9.54 9.91
C THR A 73 6.93 10.94 9.97
N GLU A 74 8.25 11.06 9.80
CA GLU A 74 8.94 12.36 9.78
C GLU A 74 8.57 13.20 8.55
N LEU A 75 8.45 12.59 7.37
CA LEU A 75 8.00 13.30 6.17
C LEU A 75 6.55 13.81 6.30
N ALA A 76 5.68 13.02 6.93
CA ALA A 76 4.30 13.44 7.22
C ALA A 76 4.27 14.66 8.15
N LYS A 77 5.15 14.71 9.16
CA LYS A 77 5.31 15.88 10.05
C LYS A 77 5.89 17.10 9.32
N ARG A 78 6.73 16.89 8.31
CA ARG A 78 7.40 17.95 7.54
C ARG A 78 6.54 18.59 6.45
N LYS A 79 5.38 18.03 6.05
CA LYS A 79 4.51 18.72 5.09
C LYS A 79 4.10 20.09 5.67
N PRO A 80 4.48 21.21 5.05
CA PRO A 80 4.02 22.50 5.52
C PRO A 80 2.49 22.56 5.38
N LYS A 81 1.83 22.91 6.49
CA LYS A 81 0.44 23.37 6.51
C LYS A 81 0.35 24.65 5.66
N GLY A 82 0.19 24.52 4.33
CA GLY A 82 0.15 25.70 3.48
C GLY A 82 0.31 25.41 2.00
N ALA A 83 -0.75 24.95 1.37
CA ALA A 83 -1.13 25.46 0.05
C ALA A 83 -2.60 25.86 0.20
N LYS A 84 -2.79 27.17 0.41
CA LYS A 84 -4.08 27.84 0.48
C LYS A 84 -4.57 28.12 -0.94
#